data_AF-A0AAD5KUS1-F1
#
_entry.id   AF-A0AAD5KUS1-F1
#
_cell.length_a   1.000
_cell.length_b   1.000
_cell.length_c   1.000
_cell.angle_alpha   90.00
_cell.angle_beta   90.00
_cell.angle_gamma   90.00
#
_symmetry.space_group_name_H-M   'P 1'
#
loop_
_entity.id
_entity.type
_entity.pdbx_description
1 polymer ?
#
loop_
_entity_poly.entity_id
_entity_poly.type
_entity_poly.pdbx_seq_one_letter_code
_entity_poly.pdbx_strand_id
1 'polypeptide(L)'
;MIFNLDRFIVSSMRKNPKGWLEWKLAMPRIVLAVLLALVISKPLELKIFEREINRTLDEKKSQMILQSKLDLAKGFPEIQELETQIQLLKSEIKEAELARNQIQKEYDQERFGTKTAGTSGKVGLGTNAKKKEQQLDASQRFLDDLQARNQLKINDLEAEILRFRNLRELEFQKQQPGIEGFDGLGARMEALDTLTDQSLAFAAANLWITLLFIAIETAPILVKLISSRGPYDELLELHEDEVKLLKQEKWVKSKGASESRIEIFKETNVLATQLEIEKTNAKNRSL
;
A
#
# COMPACT_ATOMS: atom_id res chain seq x y z
N MET A 1 -8.60 3.26 30.85
CA MET A 1 -7.34 3.53 31.57
C MET A 1 -6.59 4.75 31.01
N ILE A 2 -6.46 4.90 29.68
CA ILE A 2 -5.79 6.05 29.03
C ILE A 2 -6.42 7.42 29.38
N PHE A 3 -7.75 7.50 29.43
CA PHE A 3 -8.48 8.71 29.90
C PHE A 3 -8.12 9.16 31.32
N ASN A 4 -7.70 8.22 32.19
CA ASN A 4 -7.38 8.55 33.58
C ASN A 4 -5.97 9.12 33.70
N LEU A 5 -5.03 8.65 32.86
CA LEU A 5 -3.66 9.18 32.80
C LEU A 5 -3.64 10.59 32.22
N ASP A 6 -4.43 10.84 31.16
CA ASP A 6 -4.63 12.17 30.59
C ASP A 6 -5.12 13.17 31.65
N ARG A 7 -6.26 12.86 32.27
CA ARG A 7 -6.87 13.70 33.29
C ARG A 7 -5.95 13.89 34.49
N PHE A 8 -5.23 12.85 34.91
CA PHE A 8 -4.26 12.93 36.00
C PHE A 8 -3.15 13.94 35.68
N ILE A 9 -2.53 13.85 34.49
CA ILE A 9 -1.45 14.77 34.08
C ILE A 9 -1.96 16.21 34.00
N VAL A 10 -3.11 16.45 33.37
CA VAL A 10 -3.72 17.78 33.25
C VAL A 10 -4.13 18.36 34.62
N SER A 11 -4.64 17.52 35.52
CA SER A 11 -5.00 17.93 36.89
C SER A 11 -3.77 18.20 37.77
N SER A 12 -2.67 17.48 37.54
CA SER A 12 -1.40 17.66 38.26
C SER A 12 -0.57 18.85 37.74
N MET A 13 -0.96 19.42 36.59
CA MET A 13 -0.26 20.53 35.96
C MET A 13 -0.46 21.81 36.77
N ARG A 14 0.63 22.25 37.42
CA ARG A 14 0.67 23.47 38.24
C ARG A 14 0.89 24.70 37.36
N LYS A 15 0.13 25.76 37.63
CA LYS A 15 0.34 27.08 37.02
C LYS A 15 1.57 27.73 37.64
N ASN A 16 2.60 27.96 36.83
CA ASN A 16 3.85 28.60 37.24
C ASN A 16 3.98 29.97 36.56
N PRO A 17 4.57 30.99 37.21
CA PRO A 17 4.77 32.31 36.61
C PRO A 17 5.69 32.30 35.36
N LYS A 18 6.47 31.23 35.16
CA LYS A 18 7.33 31.03 33.99
C LYS A 18 6.66 30.09 32.99
N GLY A 19 5.95 30.64 32.01
CA GLY A 19 5.18 29.86 31.01
C GLY A 19 5.97 28.79 30.24
N TRP A 20 7.29 28.92 30.12
CA TRP A 20 8.16 27.90 29.49
C TRP A 20 8.20 26.56 30.26
N LEU A 21 8.08 26.60 31.59
CA LEU A 21 8.05 25.36 32.40
C LEU A 21 6.73 24.60 32.19
N GLU A 22 5.63 25.30 31.92
CA GLU A 22 4.32 24.70 31.63
C GLU A 22 4.34 23.94 30.29
N TRP A 23 4.94 24.53 29.26
CA TRP A 23 5.10 23.87 27.95
C TRP A 23 5.92 22.58 28.03
N LYS A 24 7.00 22.55 28.83
CA LYS A 24 7.80 21.34 29.05
C LYS A 24 7.02 20.25 29.79
N LEU A 25 6.19 20.64 30.77
CA LEU A 25 5.36 19.70 31.52
C LEU A 25 4.21 19.12 30.67
N ALA A 26 3.70 19.89 29.71
CA ALA A 26 2.67 19.48 28.76
C ALA A 26 3.19 18.63 27.58
N MET A 27 4.49 18.69 27.27
CA MET A 27 5.09 18.04 26.09
C MET A 27 4.84 16.53 25.99
N PRO A 28 5.03 15.71 27.05
CA PRO A 28 4.77 14.26 26.97
C PRO A 28 3.32 13.95 26.57
N ARG A 29 2.39 14.80 26.99
CA ARG A 29 0.98 14.66 26.68
C ARG A 29 0.65 15.05 25.23
N ILE A 30 1.23 16.15 24.73
CA ILE A 30 1.06 16.56 23.33
C ILE A 30 1.57 15.46 22.38
N VAL A 31 2.73 14.86 22.68
CA VAL A 31 3.27 13.75 21.89
C VAL A 31 2.31 12.54 21.91
N LEU A 32 1.81 12.16 23.09
CA LEU A 32 0.85 11.06 23.21
C LEU A 32 -0.48 11.35 22.48
N ALA A 33 -0.99 12.57 22.57
CA ALA A 33 -2.21 13.00 21.89
C ALA A 33 -2.06 12.92 20.37
N VAL A 34 -0.92 13.37 19.83
CA VAL A 34 -0.63 13.26 18.39
C VAL A 34 -0.54 11.80 17.95
N LEU A 35 0.14 10.93 18.72
CA LEU A 35 0.22 9.50 18.41
C LEU A 35 -1.15 8.83 18.40
N LEU A 36 -1.98 9.11 19.41
CA LEU A 36 -3.34 8.57 19.47
C LEU A 36 -4.20 9.10 18.32
N ALA A 37 -4.12 10.39 18.02
CA ALA A 37 -4.84 11.00 16.91
C ALA A 37 -4.48 10.34 15.57
N LEU A 38 -3.19 10.10 15.29
CA LEU A 38 -2.74 9.40 14.08
C LEU A 38 -3.26 7.96 13.99
N VAL A 39 -3.31 7.25 15.12
CA VAL A 39 -3.81 5.86 15.14
C VAL A 39 -5.34 5.81 14.98
N ILE A 40 -6.06 6.75 15.59
CA ILE A 40 -7.53 6.82 15.54
C ILE A 40 -8.01 7.35 14.19
N SER A 41 -7.25 8.23 13.54
CA SER A 41 -7.65 8.81 12.25
C SER A 41 -7.69 7.75 11.14
N LYS A 42 -6.78 6.78 11.12
CA LYS A 42 -6.66 5.80 10.01
C LYS A 42 -7.91 4.94 9.78
N PRO A 43 -8.52 4.29 10.79
CA PRO A 43 -9.78 3.58 10.59
C PRO A 43 -10.92 4.49 10.11
N LEU A 44 -10.96 5.75 10.57
CA LEU A 44 -11.99 6.69 10.15
C LEU A 44 -11.77 7.15 8.71
N GLU A 45 -10.53 7.45 8.31
CA GLU A 45 -10.17 7.78 6.92
C GLU A 45 -10.60 6.65 5.98
N LEU A 46 -10.27 5.39 6.31
CA LEU A 46 -10.69 4.22 5.54
C LEU A 46 -12.21 4.09 5.44
N LYS A 47 -12.95 4.49 6.49
CA LYS A 47 -14.40 4.42 6.51
C LYS A 47 -15.05 5.57 5.73
N ILE A 48 -14.50 6.78 5.80
CA ILE A 48 -14.99 7.96 5.09
C ILE A 48 -14.81 7.78 3.57
N PHE A 49 -13.66 7.24 3.15
CA PHE A 49 -13.32 7.07 1.73
C PHE A 49 -13.61 5.65 1.21
N GLU A 50 -14.51 4.90 1.87
CA GLU A 50 -14.79 3.50 1.54
C GLU A 50 -15.18 3.30 0.07
N ARG A 51 -15.97 4.22 -0.49
CA ARG A 51 -16.45 4.14 -1.87
C ARG A 51 -15.31 4.34 -2.87
N GLU A 52 -14.49 5.33 -2.64
CA GLU A 52 -13.35 5.68 -3.49
C GLU A 52 -12.30 4.58 -3.42
N ILE A 53 -12.01 4.06 -2.22
CA ILE A 53 -11.11 2.93 -2.01
C ILE A 53 -11.61 1.69 -2.77
N ASN A 54 -12.89 1.34 -2.63
CA ASN A 54 -13.46 0.18 -3.33
C ASN A 54 -13.34 0.35 -4.86
N ARG A 55 -13.57 1.56 -5.39
CA ARG A 55 -13.38 1.85 -6.83
C ARG A 55 -11.95 1.60 -7.28
N THR A 56 -10.96 2.10 -6.53
CA THR A 56 -9.54 1.89 -6.83
C THR A 56 -9.13 0.43 -6.69
N LEU A 57 -9.71 -0.31 -5.72
CA LEU A 57 -9.49 -1.75 -5.58
C LEU A 57 -10.05 -2.52 -6.78
N ASP A 58 -11.24 -2.17 -7.26
CA ASP A 58 -11.83 -2.80 -8.45
C ASP A 58 -11.00 -2.53 -9.72
N GLU A 59 -10.45 -1.32 -9.85
CA GLU A 59 -9.51 -0.97 -10.92
C GLU A 59 -8.23 -1.81 -10.82
N LYS A 60 -7.63 -1.92 -9.62
CA LYS A 60 -6.43 -2.77 -9.38
C LYS A 60 -6.72 -4.25 -9.65
N LYS A 61 -7.87 -4.77 -9.22
CA LYS A 61 -8.29 -6.15 -9.50
C LYS A 61 -8.43 -6.39 -11.01
N SER A 62 -9.03 -5.45 -11.73
CA SER A 62 -9.16 -5.52 -13.19
C SER A 62 -7.79 -5.55 -13.88
N GLN A 63 -6.84 -4.74 -13.40
CA GLN A 63 -5.46 -4.76 -13.89
C GLN A 63 -4.75 -6.08 -13.58
N MET A 64 -4.92 -6.64 -12.38
CA MET A 64 -4.36 -7.95 -12.01
C MET A 64 -4.94 -9.08 -12.87
N ILE A 65 -6.24 -9.05 -13.17
CA ILE A 65 -6.88 -10.00 -14.09
C ILE A 65 -6.26 -9.90 -15.48
N LEU A 66 -6.09 -8.69 -16.00
CA LEU A 66 -5.47 -8.49 -17.31
C LEU A 66 -4.03 -8.99 -17.34
N GLN A 67 -3.25 -8.66 -16.31
CA GLN A 67 -1.86 -9.09 -16.17
C GLN A 67 -1.76 -10.62 -16.08
N SER A 68 -2.58 -11.25 -15.25
CA SER A 68 -2.67 -12.72 -15.14
C SER A 68 -3.01 -13.36 -16.48
N LYS A 69 -3.98 -12.82 -17.23
CA LYS A 69 -4.31 -13.31 -18.59
C LYS A 69 -3.13 -13.18 -19.55
N LEU A 70 -2.38 -12.09 -19.50
CA LEU A 70 -1.20 -11.88 -20.34
C LEU A 70 -0.07 -12.85 -19.98
N ASP A 71 0.18 -13.06 -18.69
CA ASP A 71 1.24 -13.97 -18.23
C ASP A 71 0.88 -15.43 -18.51
N LEU A 72 -0.40 -15.81 -18.39
CA LEU A 72 -0.89 -17.09 -18.85
C LEU A 72 -0.77 -17.22 -20.38
N ALA A 73 -1.08 -16.18 -21.16
CA ALA A 73 -0.92 -16.24 -22.62
C ALA A 73 0.54 -16.52 -23.03
N LYS A 74 1.53 -15.96 -22.32
CA LYS A 74 2.96 -16.26 -22.54
C LYS A 74 3.33 -17.70 -22.17
N GLY A 75 2.61 -18.31 -21.23
CA GLY A 75 2.80 -19.70 -20.80
C GLY A 75 2.25 -20.76 -21.76
N PHE A 76 1.44 -20.36 -22.74
CA PHE A 76 0.86 -21.25 -23.76
C PHE A 76 1.17 -20.77 -25.19
N PRO A 77 2.46 -20.65 -25.59
CA PRO A 77 2.83 -20.26 -26.96
C PRO A 77 2.30 -21.24 -28.01
N GLU A 78 2.05 -22.49 -27.64
CA GLU A 78 1.54 -23.56 -28.52
C GLU A 78 0.19 -23.18 -29.14
N ILE A 79 -0.67 -22.45 -28.41
CA ILE A 79 -1.95 -21.98 -28.97
C ILE A 79 -1.70 -21.07 -30.18
N GLN A 80 -0.74 -20.15 -30.07
CA GLN A 80 -0.41 -19.24 -31.15
C GLN A 80 0.21 -19.99 -32.34
N GLU A 81 1.09 -20.96 -32.08
CA GLU A 81 1.68 -21.81 -33.11
C GLU A 81 0.63 -22.63 -33.86
N LEU A 82 -0.27 -23.31 -33.14
CA LEU A 82 -1.36 -24.08 -33.74
C LEU A 82 -2.31 -23.18 -34.55
N GLU A 83 -2.63 -21.97 -34.05
CA GLU A 83 -3.42 -20.99 -34.79
C GLU A 83 -2.72 -20.55 -36.10
N THR A 84 -1.39 -20.37 -36.09
CA THR A 84 -0.64 -20.07 -37.32
C THR A 84 -0.66 -21.24 -38.31
N GLN A 85 -0.56 -22.49 -37.84
CA GLN A 85 -0.67 -23.68 -38.70
C GLN A 85 -2.06 -23.77 -39.35
N ILE A 86 -3.13 -23.50 -38.60
CA ILE A 86 -4.50 -23.44 -39.15
C ILE A 86 -4.60 -22.34 -40.20
N GLN A 87 -4.02 -21.16 -39.96
CA GLN A 87 -4.03 -20.07 -40.95
C GLN A 87 -3.29 -20.45 -42.24
N LEU A 88 -2.16 -21.15 -42.14
CA LEU A 88 -1.45 -21.65 -43.31
C LEU A 88 -2.31 -22.64 -44.12
N LEU A 89 -2.91 -23.63 -43.46
CA LEU A 89 -3.80 -24.59 -44.13
C LEU A 89 -5.03 -23.92 -44.77
N LYS A 90 -5.59 -22.90 -44.14
CA LYS A 90 -6.68 -22.09 -44.70
C LYS A 90 -6.23 -21.23 -45.88
N SER A 91 -5.00 -20.69 -45.84
CA SER A 91 -4.44 -19.97 -46.99
C SER A 91 -4.20 -20.87 -48.19
N GLU A 92 -3.72 -22.11 -47.99
CA GLU A 92 -3.55 -23.10 -49.07
C GLU A 92 -4.87 -23.41 -49.77
N ILE A 93 -5.96 -23.61 -49.01
CA ILE A 93 -7.31 -23.81 -49.57
C ILE A 93 -7.72 -22.58 -50.37
N LYS A 94 -7.55 -21.38 -49.81
CA LYS A 94 -7.93 -20.13 -50.46
C LYS A 94 -7.15 -19.89 -51.77
N GLU A 95 -5.87 -20.23 -51.81
CA GLU A 95 -5.05 -20.15 -53.03
C GLU A 95 -5.55 -21.12 -54.11
N ALA A 96 -5.88 -22.36 -53.72
CA ALA A 96 -6.47 -23.34 -54.63
C ALA A 96 -7.85 -22.91 -55.14
N GLU A 97 -8.69 -22.31 -54.30
CA GLU A 97 -9.97 -21.71 -54.69
C GLU A 97 -9.79 -20.58 -55.69
N LEU A 98 -8.82 -19.69 -55.46
CA LEU A 98 -8.50 -18.60 -56.38
C LEU A 98 -8.02 -19.12 -57.73
N ALA A 99 -7.15 -20.13 -57.75
CA ALA A 99 -6.69 -20.78 -58.98
C ALA A 99 -7.86 -21.41 -59.76
N ARG A 100 -8.74 -22.15 -59.08
CA ARG A 100 -9.96 -22.72 -59.67
C ARG A 100 -10.87 -21.64 -60.24
N ASN A 101 -11.09 -20.55 -59.50
CA ASN A 101 -11.93 -19.43 -59.93
C ASN A 101 -11.34 -18.69 -61.14
N GLN A 102 -10.01 -18.63 -61.26
CA GLN A 102 -9.36 -18.11 -62.46
C GLN A 102 -9.64 -18.99 -63.68
N ILE A 103 -9.48 -20.31 -63.55
CA ILE A 103 -9.78 -21.27 -64.64
C ILE A 103 -11.26 -21.18 -65.04
N GLN A 104 -12.18 -21.06 -64.06
CA GLN A 104 -13.61 -20.87 -64.31
C GLN A 104 -13.87 -19.61 -65.15
N LYS A 105 -13.25 -18.47 -64.80
CA LYS A 105 -13.38 -17.23 -65.59
C LYS A 105 -12.88 -17.41 -67.03
N GLU A 106 -11.74 -18.08 -67.21
CA GLU A 106 -11.18 -18.36 -68.53
C GLU A 106 -12.05 -19.31 -69.36
N TYR A 107 -12.70 -20.28 -68.72
CA TYR A 107 -13.66 -21.19 -69.34
C TYR A 107 -14.93 -20.43 -69.79
N ASP A 108 -15.47 -19.56 -68.93
CA ASP A 108 -16.62 -18.73 -69.27
C ASP A 108 -16.32 -17.79 -70.45
N GLN A 109 -15.13 -17.17 -70.48
CA GLN A 109 -14.70 -16.31 -71.59
C GLN A 109 -14.62 -17.07 -72.93
N GLU A 110 -14.13 -18.31 -72.95
CA GLU A 110 -14.18 -19.14 -74.16
C GLU A 110 -15.61 -19.43 -74.59
N ARG A 111 -16.45 -19.86 -73.65
CA ARG A 111 -17.82 -20.28 -73.93
C ARG A 111 -18.64 -19.14 -74.51
N PHE A 112 -18.47 -17.93 -73.99
CA PHE A 112 -19.14 -16.72 -74.45
C PHE A 112 -18.42 -16.02 -75.63
N GLY A 113 -17.30 -16.55 -76.13
CA GLY A 113 -16.60 -16.01 -77.30
C GLY A 113 -15.93 -14.64 -77.09
N THR A 114 -15.57 -14.29 -75.84
CA THR A 114 -14.87 -13.04 -75.54
C THR A 114 -13.40 -13.18 -75.91
N LYS A 115 -12.90 -12.37 -76.84
CA LYS A 115 -11.53 -12.50 -77.37
C LYS A 115 -10.50 -11.92 -76.39
N THR A 116 -9.72 -12.79 -75.76
CA THR A 116 -8.57 -12.51 -74.88
C THR A 116 -7.33 -13.23 -75.42
N ALA A 117 -6.13 -12.94 -74.88
CA ALA A 117 -4.87 -13.55 -75.37
C ALA A 117 -4.85 -15.09 -75.29
N GLY A 118 -5.67 -15.69 -74.42
CA GLY A 118 -5.80 -17.13 -74.22
C GLY A 118 -7.13 -17.72 -74.70
N THR A 119 -7.90 -17.02 -75.54
CA THR A 119 -9.21 -17.51 -76.02
C THR A 119 -9.42 -17.44 -77.52
N SER A 120 -10.25 -18.35 -78.03
CA SER A 120 -10.51 -18.49 -79.47
C SER A 120 -11.43 -17.40 -80.04
N GLY A 121 -12.19 -16.70 -79.17
CA GLY A 121 -13.14 -15.66 -79.56
C GLY A 121 -14.33 -16.17 -80.38
N LYS A 122 -14.56 -17.49 -80.40
CA LYS A 122 -15.68 -18.12 -81.11
C LYS A 122 -16.65 -18.71 -80.08
N VAL A 123 -17.92 -18.33 -80.17
CA VAL A 123 -18.97 -18.86 -79.30
C VAL A 123 -19.15 -20.36 -79.59
N GLY A 124 -19.14 -21.17 -78.53
CA GLY A 124 -19.45 -22.61 -78.61
C GLY A 124 -18.43 -23.53 -77.92
N LEU A 125 -18.82 -24.80 -77.79
CA LEU A 125 -18.01 -25.86 -77.19
C LEU A 125 -17.01 -26.43 -78.21
N GLY A 126 -15.93 -25.68 -78.46
CA GLY A 126 -14.80 -26.15 -79.27
C GLY A 126 -13.83 -27.06 -78.51
N THR A 127 -12.79 -27.54 -79.19
CA THR A 127 -11.72 -28.37 -78.57
C THR A 127 -10.98 -27.66 -77.44
N ASN A 128 -10.79 -26.34 -77.52
CA ASN A 128 -10.19 -25.54 -76.45
C ASN A 128 -11.13 -25.41 -75.24
N ALA A 129 -12.43 -25.22 -75.45
CA ALA A 129 -13.41 -25.19 -74.37
C ALA A 129 -13.45 -26.53 -73.61
N LYS A 130 -13.40 -27.66 -74.33
CA LYS A 130 -13.33 -29.00 -73.74
C LYS A 130 -12.04 -29.25 -72.93
N LYS A 131 -10.90 -28.71 -73.37
CA LYS A 131 -9.65 -28.75 -72.59
C LYS A 131 -9.75 -27.93 -71.30
N LYS A 132 -10.37 -26.74 -71.34
CA LYS A 132 -10.59 -25.91 -70.15
C LYS A 132 -11.61 -26.52 -69.19
N GLU A 133 -12.64 -27.18 -69.71
CA GLU A 133 -13.58 -27.98 -68.91
C GLU A 133 -12.85 -29.12 -68.17
N GLN A 134 -11.99 -29.87 -68.85
CA GLN A 134 -11.15 -30.89 -68.21
C GLN A 134 -10.19 -30.30 -67.15
N GLN A 135 -9.61 -29.12 -67.39
CA GLN A 135 -8.77 -28.42 -66.42
C GLN A 135 -9.57 -27.94 -65.21
N LEU A 136 -10.79 -27.45 -65.42
CA LEU A 136 -11.69 -27.03 -64.36
C LEU A 136 -12.12 -28.22 -63.49
N ASP A 137 -12.51 -29.34 -64.11
CA ASP A 137 -12.85 -30.57 -63.40
C ASP A 137 -11.67 -31.12 -62.59
N ALA A 138 -10.47 -31.11 -63.17
CA ALA A 138 -9.25 -31.51 -62.47
C ALA A 138 -8.94 -30.57 -61.29
N SER A 139 -9.07 -29.25 -61.48
CA SER A 139 -8.88 -28.26 -60.43
C SER A 139 -9.94 -28.35 -59.34
N GLN A 140 -11.18 -28.71 -59.67
CA GLN A 140 -12.25 -28.93 -58.70
C GLN A 140 -11.95 -30.16 -57.85
N ARG A 141 -11.58 -31.29 -58.46
CA ARG A 141 -11.21 -32.50 -57.72
C ARG A 141 -10.01 -32.28 -56.82
N PHE A 142 -9.01 -31.52 -57.28
CA PHE A 142 -7.87 -31.13 -56.47
C PHE A 142 -8.30 -30.27 -55.27
N LEU A 143 -9.18 -29.30 -55.49
CA LEU A 143 -9.71 -28.47 -54.41
C LEU A 143 -10.50 -29.29 -53.38
N ASP A 144 -11.38 -30.19 -53.83
CA ASP A 144 -12.21 -31.01 -52.94
C ASP A 144 -11.33 -31.96 -52.08
N ASP A 145 -10.31 -32.57 -52.68
CA ASP A 145 -9.34 -33.43 -51.98
C ASP A 145 -8.45 -32.63 -51.00
N LEU A 146 -7.98 -31.45 -51.43
CA LEU A 146 -7.21 -30.54 -50.57
C LEU A 146 -8.05 -30.07 -49.38
N GLN A 147 -9.30 -29.67 -49.61
CA GLN A 147 -10.24 -29.28 -48.56
C GLN A 147 -10.51 -30.43 -47.60
N ALA A 148 -10.78 -31.65 -48.09
CA ALA A 148 -11.02 -32.80 -47.24
C ALA A 148 -9.81 -33.11 -46.33
N ARG A 149 -8.59 -33.10 -46.89
CA ARG A 149 -7.36 -33.35 -46.13
C ARG A 149 -7.06 -32.25 -45.12
N ASN A 150 -7.12 -30.99 -45.55
CA ASN A 150 -6.80 -29.86 -44.69
C ASN A 150 -7.88 -29.66 -43.61
N GLN A 151 -9.14 -29.95 -43.89
CA GLN A 151 -10.21 -29.88 -42.89
C GLN A 151 -10.03 -30.90 -41.76
N LEU A 152 -9.58 -32.13 -42.06
CA LEU A 152 -9.25 -33.11 -41.02
C LEU A 152 -8.13 -32.60 -40.11
N LYS A 153 -7.04 -32.08 -40.70
CA LYS A 153 -5.94 -31.49 -39.93
C LYS A 153 -6.40 -30.29 -39.10
N ILE A 154 -7.22 -29.40 -39.67
CA ILE A 154 -7.76 -28.24 -38.97
C ILE A 154 -8.60 -28.70 -37.78
N ASN A 155 -9.46 -29.71 -37.93
CA ASN A 155 -10.27 -30.22 -36.84
C ASN A 155 -9.40 -30.79 -35.69
N ASP A 156 -8.33 -31.52 -36.02
CA ASP A 156 -7.40 -32.06 -35.01
C ASP A 156 -6.66 -30.93 -34.27
N LEU A 157 -6.16 -29.93 -35.00
CA LEU A 157 -5.50 -28.75 -34.43
C LEU A 157 -6.47 -27.91 -33.58
N GLU A 158 -7.73 -27.76 -34.01
CA GLU A 158 -8.77 -27.04 -33.25
C GLU A 158 -9.12 -27.78 -31.95
N ALA A 159 -9.17 -29.12 -31.96
CA ALA A 159 -9.35 -29.92 -30.76
C ALA A 159 -8.18 -29.77 -29.78
N GLU A 160 -6.95 -29.70 -30.28
CA GLU A 160 -5.76 -29.47 -29.47
C GLU A 160 -5.73 -28.05 -28.87
N ILE A 161 -6.05 -27.02 -29.66
CA ILE A 161 -6.24 -25.65 -29.17
C ILE A 161 -7.29 -25.60 -28.06
N LEU A 162 -8.41 -26.29 -28.21
CA LEU A 162 -9.46 -26.34 -27.19
C LEU A 162 -8.93 -26.96 -25.89
N ARG A 163 -8.13 -28.03 -25.98
CA ARG A 163 -7.48 -28.65 -24.82
C ARG A 163 -6.56 -27.66 -24.10
N PHE A 164 -5.70 -26.95 -24.81
CA PHE A 164 -4.82 -25.94 -24.21
C PHE A 164 -5.59 -24.75 -23.62
N ARG A 165 -6.65 -24.29 -24.29
CA ARG A 165 -7.52 -23.22 -23.76
C ARG A 165 -8.21 -23.65 -22.46
N ASN A 166 -8.67 -24.88 -22.37
CA ASN A 166 -9.26 -25.43 -21.15
C ASN A 166 -8.23 -25.52 -20.01
N LEU A 167 -7.00 -25.95 -20.30
CA LEU A 167 -5.91 -25.95 -19.31
C LEU A 167 -5.60 -24.55 -18.80
N ARG A 168 -5.47 -23.58 -19.72
CA ARG A 168 -5.25 -22.16 -19.39
C ARG A 168 -6.37 -21.59 -18.52
N GLU A 169 -7.62 -21.93 -18.82
CA GLU A 169 -8.78 -21.50 -18.04
C GLU A 169 -8.77 -22.11 -16.64
N LEU A 170 -8.42 -23.40 -16.50
CA LEU A 170 -8.26 -24.04 -15.20
C LEU A 170 -7.15 -23.40 -14.36
N GLU A 171 -6.05 -22.99 -14.98
CA GLU A 171 -4.99 -22.24 -14.30
C GLU A 171 -5.44 -20.85 -13.87
N PHE A 172 -6.20 -20.15 -14.71
CA PHE A 172 -6.80 -18.86 -14.36
C PHE A 172 -7.77 -18.99 -13.18
N GLN A 173 -8.64 -20.00 -13.19
CA GLN A 173 -9.58 -20.26 -12.09
C GLN A 173 -8.88 -20.57 -10.76
N LYS A 174 -7.68 -21.16 -10.78
CA LYS A 174 -6.88 -21.33 -9.56
C LYS A 174 -6.36 -20.00 -9.00
N GLN A 175 -6.10 -19.02 -9.86
CA GLN A 175 -5.62 -17.69 -9.46
C GLN A 175 -6.76 -16.74 -9.06
N GLN A 176 -7.96 -16.94 -9.62
CA GLN A 176 -9.12 -16.06 -9.42
C GLN A 176 -9.48 -15.80 -7.94
N PRO A 177 -9.54 -16.80 -7.03
CA PRO A 177 -9.82 -16.54 -5.62
C PRO A 177 -8.81 -15.62 -4.94
N GLY A 178 -7.54 -15.68 -5.36
CA GLY A 178 -6.48 -14.81 -4.83
C GLY A 178 -6.67 -13.35 -5.25
N ILE A 179 -7.15 -13.12 -6.48
CA ILE A 179 -7.42 -11.78 -7.02
C ILE A 179 -8.72 -11.22 -6.43
N GLU A 180 -9.77 -12.03 -6.33
CA GLU A 180 -11.05 -11.61 -5.74
C GLU A 180 -10.90 -11.29 -4.25
N GLY A 181 -10.09 -12.07 -3.53
CA GLY A 181 -9.72 -11.86 -2.13
C GLY A 181 -8.77 -10.69 -1.88
N PHE A 182 -8.35 -9.95 -2.91
CA PHE A 182 -7.54 -8.73 -2.77
C PHE A 182 -8.38 -7.56 -2.24
N ASP A 183 -8.81 -7.66 -0.98
CA ASP A 183 -9.59 -6.65 -0.25
C ASP A 183 -9.20 -6.54 1.24
N GLY A 184 -8.04 -7.08 1.60
CA GLY A 184 -7.52 -6.99 2.96
C GLY A 184 -7.20 -5.55 3.38
N LEU A 185 -7.00 -5.34 4.69
CA LEU A 185 -6.66 -4.01 5.25
C LEU A 185 -5.47 -3.36 4.55
N GLY A 186 -4.42 -4.14 4.23
CA GLY A 186 -3.24 -3.64 3.50
C GLY A 186 -3.59 -3.10 2.12
N ALA A 187 -4.43 -3.81 1.35
CA ALA A 187 -4.88 -3.35 0.03
C ALA A 187 -5.71 -2.06 0.14
N ARG A 188 -6.56 -1.96 1.17
CA ARG A 188 -7.34 -0.75 1.46
C ARG A 188 -6.45 0.44 1.85
N MET A 189 -5.41 0.21 2.64
CA MET A 189 -4.41 1.24 2.98
C MET A 189 -3.63 1.70 1.75
N GLU A 190 -3.18 0.77 0.90
CA GLU A 190 -2.47 1.09 -0.34
C GLU A 190 -3.37 1.84 -1.33
N ALA A 191 -4.65 1.49 -1.41
CA ALA A 191 -5.63 2.21 -2.21
C ALA A 191 -5.86 3.63 -1.67
N LEU A 192 -5.98 3.81 -0.36
CA LEU A 192 -6.08 5.13 0.28
C LEU A 192 -4.84 5.99 0.00
N ASP A 193 -3.65 5.40 0.07
CA ASP A 193 -2.37 6.07 -0.23
C ASP A 193 -2.32 6.50 -1.70
N THR A 194 -2.70 5.60 -2.61
CA THR A 194 -2.80 5.89 -4.05
C THR A 194 -3.78 7.05 -4.33
N LEU A 195 -4.93 7.09 -3.66
CA LEU A 195 -5.91 8.19 -3.79
C LEU A 195 -5.36 9.52 -3.28
N THR A 196 -4.57 9.46 -2.20
CA THR A 196 -3.90 10.63 -1.58
C THR A 196 -2.85 11.20 -2.53
N ASP A 197 -2.06 10.35 -3.19
CA ASP A 197 -1.03 10.76 -4.15
C ASP A 197 -1.61 11.32 -5.45
N GLN A 198 -2.74 10.79 -5.92
CA GLN A 198 -3.35 11.20 -7.18
C GLN A 198 -4.10 12.54 -7.10
N SER A 199 -4.53 12.95 -5.90
CA SER A 199 -5.38 14.12 -5.76
C SER A 199 -5.11 14.90 -4.48
N LEU A 200 -4.75 16.18 -4.69
CA LEU A 200 -4.55 17.16 -3.63
C LEU A 200 -5.77 17.33 -2.72
N ALA A 201 -6.98 17.12 -3.25
CA ALA A 201 -8.21 17.21 -2.46
C ALA A 201 -8.30 16.08 -1.42
N PHE A 202 -7.96 14.85 -1.80
CA PHE A 202 -7.93 13.72 -0.87
C PHE A 202 -6.78 13.87 0.14
N ALA A 203 -5.61 14.33 -0.30
CA ALA A 203 -4.50 14.65 0.61
C ALA A 203 -4.86 15.72 1.62
N ALA A 204 -5.50 16.81 1.18
CA ALA A 204 -5.99 17.85 2.08
C ALA A 204 -7.04 17.29 3.05
N ALA A 205 -8.00 16.50 2.56
CA ALA A 205 -9.02 15.91 3.42
C ALA A 205 -8.44 14.95 4.47
N ASN A 206 -7.49 14.10 4.11
CA ASN A 206 -6.74 13.23 5.03
C ASN A 206 -6.04 14.06 6.12
N LEU A 207 -5.33 15.11 5.70
CA LEU A 207 -4.67 16.03 6.62
C LEU A 207 -5.67 16.71 7.57
N TRP A 208 -6.79 17.22 7.05
CA TRP A 208 -7.81 17.89 7.87
C TRP A 208 -8.47 16.95 8.88
N ILE A 209 -8.74 15.70 8.52
CA ILE A 209 -9.28 14.70 9.45
C ILE A 209 -8.26 14.42 10.56
N THR A 210 -6.99 14.24 10.20
CA THR A 210 -5.92 14.03 11.18
C THR A 210 -5.76 15.24 12.10
N LEU A 211 -5.73 16.46 11.55
CA LEU A 211 -5.64 17.70 12.32
C LEU A 211 -6.85 17.91 13.23
N LEU A 212 -8.05 17.51 12.80
CA LEU A 212 -9.26 17.56 13.63
C LEU A 212 -9.10 16.68 14.88
N PHE A 213 -8.63 15.45 14.72
CA PHE A 213 -8.38 14.56 15.86
C PHE A 213 -7.26 15.10 16.77
N ILE A 214 -6.18 15.62 16.20
CA ILE A 214 -5.12 16.27 16.98
C ILE A 214 -5.71 17.44 17.78
N ALA A 215 -6.54 18.28 17.17
CA ALA A 215 -7.16 19.41 17.83
C ALA A 215 -8.09 18.98 18.98
N ILE A 216 -8.92 17.95 18.77
CA ILE A 216 -9.83 17.42 19.79
C ILE A 216 -9.06 16.82 20.97
N GLU A 217 -8.04 16.00 20.70
CA GLU A 217 -7.22 15.34 21.73
C GLU A 217 -6.31 16.33 22.49
N THR A 218 -5.84 17.40 21.83
CA THR A 218 -5.01 18.44 22.48
C THR A 218 -5.83 19.57 23.12
N ALA A 219 -7.14 19.67 22.83
CA ALA A 219 -8.00 20.73 23.34
C ALA A 219 -7.94 20.91 24.87
N PRO A 220 -7.98 19.85 25.72
CA PRO A 220 -7.92 20.03 27.17
C PRO A 220 -6.63 20.71 27.65
N ILE A 221 -5.51 20.38 27.01
CA ILE A 221 -4.19 20.94 27.33
C ILE A 221 -4.12 22.38 26.86
N LEU A 222 -4.54 22.66 25.63
CA LEU A 222 -4.57 24.00 25.06
C LEU A 222 -5.41 24.94 25.92
N VAL A 223 -6.60 24.49 26.34
CA VAL A 223 -7.47 25.25 27.25
C VAL A 223 -6.76 25.51 28.59
N LYS A 224 -6.09 24.51 29.18
CA LYS A 224 -5.37 24.68 30.44
C LYS A 224 -4.15 25.59 30.32
N LEU A 225 -3.47 25.61 29.17
CA LEU A 225 -2.34 26.51 28.91
C LEU A 225 -2.83 27.95 28.74
N ILE A 226 -3.93 28.17 28.00
CA ILE A 226 -4.50 29.50 27.74
C ILE A 226 -5.22 30.07 28.97
N SER A 227 -5.86 29.23 29.79
CA SER A 227 -6.62 29.69 30.96
C SER A 227 -5.73 30.44 31.95
N SER A 228 -6.22 31.59 32.44
CA SER A 228 -5.60 32.37 33.50
C SER A 228 -5.57 31.60 34.83
N ARG A 229 -4.73 32.06 35.77
CA ARG A 229 -4.69 31.50 37.13
C ARG A 229 -6.06 31.70 37.79
N GLY A 230 -6.57 30.64 38.41
CA GLY A 230 -7.82 30.69 39.16
C GLY A 230 -7.59 30.77 40.68
N PRO A 231 -8.64 31.07 41.48
CA PRO A 231 -8.55 31.11 42.95
C PRO A 231 -8.02 29.79 43.57
N TYR A 232 -8.30 28.66 42.92
CA TYR A 232 -7.75 27.36 43.36
C TYR A 232 -6.24 27.29 43.20
N ASP A 233 -5.69 27.81 42.10
CA ASP A 233 -4.24 27.80 41.86
C ASP A 233 -3.52 28.70 42.88
N GLU A 234 -4.14 29.82 43.27
CA GLU A 234 -3.62 30.73 44.30
C GLU A 234 -3.65 30.11 45.71
N LEU A 235 -4.75 29.46 46.08
CA LEU A 235 -4.86 28.74 47.37
C LEU A 235 -3.85 27.59 47.46
N LEU A 236 -3.62 26.88 46.35
CA LEU A 236 -2.63 25.81 46.29
C LEU A 236 -1.21 26.37 46.43
N GLU A 237 -0.88 27.46 45.75
CA GLU A 237 0.42 28.13 45.87
C GLU A 237 0.69 28.60 47.31
N LEU A 238 -0.30 29.20 47.96
CA LEU A 238 -0.19 29.63 49.36
C LEU A 238 0.15 28.45 50.28
N HIS A 239 -0.54 27.32 50.11
CA HIS A 239 -0.29 26.12 50.92
C HIS A 239 1.11 25.53 50.65
N GLU A 240 1.56 25.53 49.40
CA GLU A 240 2.91 25.09 49.05
C GLU A 240 3.99 25.99 49.65
N ASP A 241 3.76 27.30 49.67
CA ASP A 241 4.70 28.26 50.24
C ASP A 241 4.78 28.17 51.76
N GLU A 242 3.66 27.91 52.44
CA GLU A 242 3.63 27.58 53.87
C GLU A 242 4.52 26.36 54.19
N VAL A 243 4.38 25.28 53.40
CA VAL A 243 5.21 24.08 53.56
C VAL A 243 6.69 24.37 53.29
N LYS A 244 7.01 25.17 52.28
CA LYS A 244 8.40 25.57 51.98
C LYS A 244 9.01 26.38 53.13
N LEU A 245 8.26 27.32 53.70
CA LEU A 245 8.69 28.12 54.85
C LEU A 245 9.01 27.21 56.05
N LEU A 246 8.08 26.33 56.43
CA LEU A 246 8.26 25.39 57.53
C LEU A 246 9.46 24.46 57.31
N LYS A 247 9.67 23.99 56.06
CA LYS A 247 10.85 23.20 55.70
C LYS A 247 12.14 23.99 55.88
N GLN A 248 12.19 25.24 55.42
CA GLN A 248 13.36 26.11 55.57
C GLN A 248 13.66 26.40 57.05
N GLU A 249 12.65 26.71 57.85
CA GLU A 249 12.82 26.92 59.29
C GLU A 249 13.40 25.69 59.99
N LYS A 250 12.85 24.50 59.72
CA LYS A 250 13.36 23.23 60.27
C LYS A 250 14.79 22.96 59.83
N TRP A 251 15.11 23.24 58.56
CA TRP A 251 16.46 23.07 58.02
C TRP A 251 17.47 23.97 58.73
N VAL A 252 17.17 25.26 58.88
CA VAL A 252 18.04 26.23 59.56
C VAL A 252 18.27 25.84 61.03
N LYS A 253 17.20 25.49 61.75
CA LYS A 253 17.30 25.03 63.15
C LYS A 253 18.18 23.77 63.28
N SER A 254 17.97 22.79 62.41
CA SER A 254 18.76 21.54 62.40
C SER A 254 20.23 21.80 62.06
N LYS A 255 20.50 22.67 61.08
CA LYS A 255 21.85 23.06 60.68
C LYS A 255 22.59 23.75 61.84
N GLY A 256 21.98 24.75 62.47
CA GLY A 256 22.57 25.45 63.61
C GLY A 256 22.86 24.49 64.77
N ALA A 257 21.91 23.60 65.12
CA ALA A 257 22.14 22.59 66.14
C ALA A 257 23.30 21.63 65.78
N SER A 258 23.48 21.31 64.51
CA SER A 258 24.61 20.48 64.05
C SER A 258 25.95 21.22 64.10
N GLU A 259 25.96 22.49 63.70
CA GLU A 259 27.15 23.34 63.78
C GLU A 259 27.63 23.48 65.24
N SER A 260 26.71 23.75 66.18
CA SER A 260 27.03 23.80 67.61
C SER A 260 27.59 22.47 68.14
N ARG A 261 27.04 21.32 67.72
CA ARG A 261 27.59 20.00 68.12
C ARG A 261 29.00 19.76 67.59
N ILE A 262 29.28 20.20 66.36
CA ILE A 262 30.61 20.07 65.75
C ILE A 262 31.61 20.97 66.47
N GLU A 263 31.22 22.20 66.81
CA GLU A 263 32.04 23.16 67.55
C GLU A 263 32.43 22.60 68.93
N ILE A 264 31.45 22.13 69.70
CA ILE A 264 31.69 21.47 71.00
C ILE A 264 32.65 20.28 70.86
N PHE A 265 32.47 19.44 69.83
CA PHE A 265 33.38 18.31 69.59
C PHE A 265 34.81 18.77 69.30
N LYS A 266 34.99 19.80 68.48
CA LYS A 266 36.32 20.35 68.18
C LYS A 266 37.00 20.91 69.42
N GLU A 267 36.28 21.73 70.20
CA GLU A 267 36.80 22.30 71.45
C GLU A 267 37.20 21.20 72.45
N THR A 268 36.33 20.21 72.64
CA THR A 268 36.59 19.08 73.53
C THR A 268 37.81 18.27 73.07
N ASN A 269 37.96 18.05 71.76
CA ASN A 269 39.09 17.30 71.22
C ASN A 269 40.41 18.08 71.33
N VAL A 270 40.38 19.40 71.14
CA VAL A 270 41.56 20.27 71.38
C VAL A 270 41.97 20.21 72.84
N LEU A 271 41.02 20.34 73.77
CA LEU A 271 41.28 20.21 75.21
C LEU A 271 41.83 18.82 75.58
N ALA A 272 41.25 17.75 75.03
CA ALA A 272 41.73 16.39 75.25
C ALA A 272 43.16 16.19 74.73
N THR A 273 43.47 16.75 73.55
CA THR A 273 44.82 16.70 72.95
C THR A 273 45.82 17.47 73.80
N GLN A 274 45.45 18.65 74.32
CA GLN A 274 46.30 19.42 75.24
C GLN A 274 46.56 18.66 76.53
N LEU A 275 45.55 18.03 77.13
CA LEU A 275 45.69 17.18 78.32
C LEU A 275 46.58 15.96 78.08
N GLU A 276 46.49 15.32 76.92
CA GLU A 276 47.37 14.21 76.51
C GLU A 276 48.84 14.66 76.39
N ILE A 277 49.07 15.83 75.77
CA ILE A 277 50.40 16.44 75.66
C ILE A 277 50.95 16.77 77.06
N GLU A 278 50.15 17.38 77.93
CA GLU A 278 50.55 17.67 79.32
C GLU A 278 50.91 16.41 80.10
N LYS A 279 50.09 15.34 80.01
CA LYS A 279 50.38 14.05 80.63
C LYS A 279 51.69 13.43 80.11
N THR A 280 51.90 13.49 78.80
CA THR A 280 53.12 12.97 78.15
C THR A 280 54.35 13.76 78.60
N ASN A 281 54.24 15.09 78.66
CA ASN A 281 55.31 15.97 79.15
C ASN A 281 55.61 15.75 80.64
N ALA A 282 54.58 15.55 81.47
CA ALA A 282 54.75 15.22 82.89
C ALA A 282 55.48 13.90 83.08
N LYS A 283 55.13 12.87 82.30
CA LYS A 283 55.79 11.55 82.33
C LYS A 283 57.26 11.64 81.92
N ASN A 284 57.59 12.44 80.91
CA ASN A 284 58.97 12.65 80.45
C ASN A 284 59.83 13.43 81.45
N ARG A 285 59.24 14.21 82.37
CA ARG A 285 59.96 14.90 83.45
C ARG A 285 60.21 14.03 84.69
N SER A 286 59.56 12.86 84.77
CA SER A 286 59.69 11.90 85.88
C SER A 286 60.67 10.74 85.60
N LEU A 287 61.34 10.75 84.45
CA LEU A 287 62.43 9.85 84.05
C LEU A 287 63.75 10.61 84.06
#